data_AF-A0A3M1JZ62-F1
#
_entry.id   AF-A0A3M1JZ62-F1
#
_cell.length_a   1.000
_cell.length_b   1.000
_cell.length_c   1.000
_cell.angle_alpha   90.00
_cell.angle_beta   90.00
_cell.angle_gamma   90.00
#
_symmetry.space_group_name_H-M   'P 1'
#
loop_
_entity.id
_entity.type
_entity.pdbx_description
1 polymer ?
#
loop_
_entity_poly.entity_id
_entity_poly.type
_entity_poly.pdbx_seq_one_letter_code
_entity_poly.pdbx_strand_id
1 'polypeptide(L)'
;MLKPKKKLTRKEIRRDPFLETIFTAQQWVKDRRKILSQIGTGLVVLILAAILLNNHRQQTHSLTATQLGQAILSMQNGDQENAEYILQLLVDEHGNTPDGLRATYLLGKLFYEEGKPDDALPLLRTYLDSGDNEIMLCNAAVLAAHILVAQGDLTAASEILQSAREDMSIADNRYRLDLELARVLEESPTTMEEARRVVDPLVNGRDVPVVIRRQAEEIYGRSLS
;
A
#
# COMPACT_ATOMS: atom_id res chain seq x y z
N MET A 1 32.33 -73.60 -20.04
CA MET A 1 31.04 -72.92 -19.72
C MET A 1 30.14 -73.99 -19.11
N LEU A 2 29.53 -73.93 -17.92
CA LEU A 2 29.03 -72.86 -17.06
C LEU A 2 29.42 -73.13 -15.59
N LYS A 3 29.61 -72.08 -14.77
CA LYS A 3 29.87 -72.21 -13.31
C LYS A 3 28.60 -72.68 -12.57
N PRO A 4 28.70 -73.49 -11.51
CA PRO A 4 27.53 -73.93 -10.75
C PRO A 4 26.90 -72.77 -9.95
N LYS A 5 25.56 -72.63 -10.06
CA LYS A 5 24.77 -71.65 -9.31
C LYS A 5 24.79 -71.95 -7.80
N LYS A 6 25.15 -70.95 -6.99
CA LYS A 6 24.97 -70.97 -5.52
C LYS A 6 23.49 -71.20 -5.18
N LYS A 7 23.19 -72.21 -4.36
CA LYS A 7 21.85 -72.43 -3.78
C LYS A 7 21.66 -71.44 -2.63
N LEU A 8 20.86 -70.41 -2.84
CA LEU A 8 20.41 -69.50 -1.80
C LEU A 8 19.38 -70.24 -0.92
N THR A 9 19.75 -70.48 0.32
CA THR A 9 18.96 -71.19 1.33
C THR A 9 17.74 -70.37 1.75
N ARG A 10 16.56 -71.01 1.82
CA ARG A 10 15.22 -70.45 2.16
C ARG A 10 15.10 -69.63 3.47
N LYS A 11 16.18 -69.41 4.22
CA LYS A 11 16.18 -68.65 5.49
C LYS A 11 16.38 -67.14 5.32
N GLU A 12 16.83 -66.64 4.17
CA GLU A 12 17.04 -65.20 3.94
C GLU A 12 15.82 -64.46 3.38
N ILE A 13 14.78 -65.16 2.91
CA ILE A 13 13.56 -64.55 2.33
C ILE A 13 12.51 -64.23 3.42
N ARG A 14 12.87 -64.33 4.71
CA ARG A 14 11.92 -64.16 5.83
C ARG A 14 12.21 -62.98 6.76
N ARG A 15 13.04 -62.04 6.31
CA ARG A 15 13.06 -60.66 6.85
C ARG A 15 12.63 -59.75 5.72
N ASP A 16 11.33 -59.50 5.68
CA ASP A 16 10.77 -58.55 4.74
C ASP A 16 11.12 -57.13 5.24
N PRO A 17 11.99 -56.37 4.56
CA PRO A 17 12.37 -55.01 4.95
C PRO A 17 11.13 -54.10 5.07
N PHE A 18 10.07 -54.44 4.35
CA PHE A 18 8.80 -53.74 4.41
C PHE A 18 8.05 -53.98 5.73
N LEU A 19 8.06 -55.22 6.24
CA LEU A 19 7.43 -55.52 7.52
C LEU A 19 8.22 -54.90 8.68
N GLU A 20 9.56 -54.90 8.62
CA GLU A 20 10.39 -54.25 9.65
C GLU A 20 10.22 -52.72 9.65
N THR A 21 10.12 -52.09 8.47
CA THR A 21 9.84 -50.63 8.37
C THR A 21 8.45 -50.28 8.90
N ILE A 22 7.44 -51.11 8.64
CA ILE A 22 6.10 -50.93 9.20
C ILE A 22 6.11 -51.14 10.72
N PHE A 23 6.79 -52.18 11.21
CA PHE A 23 6.83 -52.50 12.63
C PHE A 23 7.59 -51.44 13.43
N THR A 24 8.72 -50.96 12.91
CA THR A 24 9.50 -49.88 13.54
C THR A 24 8.78 -48.54 13.48
N ALA A 25 8.07 -48.23 12.39
CA ALA A 25 7.21 -47.05 12.30
C ALA A 25 6.05 -47.14 13.32
N GLN A 26 5.40 -48.29 13.44
CA GLN A 26 4.31 -48.50 14.40
C GLN A 26 4.81 -48.38 15.85
N GLN A 27 5.99 -48.94 16.15
CA GLN A 27 6.60 -48.90 17.48
C GLN A 27 7.06 -47.48 17.84
N TRP A 28 7.65 -46.74 16.89
CA TRP A 28 8.02 -45.33 17.07
C TRP A 28 6.80 -44.43 17.33
N VAL A 29 5.70 -44.63 16.60
CA VAL A 29 4.43 -43.91 16.83
C VAL A 29 3.84 -44.27 18.18
N LYS A 30 3.90 -45.54 18.59
CA LYS A 30 3.35 -46.02 19.87
C LYS A 30 4.15 -45.46 21.07
N ASP A 31 5.48 -45.47 20.96
CA ASP A 31 6.40 -44.98 22.00
C ASP A 31 6.34 -43.45 22.13
N ARG A 32 6.04 -42.73 21.05
CA ARG A 32 5.94 -41.25 21.03
C ARG A 32 4.51 -40.74 20.96
N ARG A 33 3.49 -41.59 21.16
CA ARG A 33 2.06 -41.25 21.01
C ARG A 33 1.65 -40.01 21.82
N LYS A 34 2.19 -39.84 23.04
CA LYS A 34 1.93 -38.68 23.90
C LYS A 34 2.49 -37.38 23.28
N ILE A 35 3.73 -37.41 22.80
CA ILE A 35 4.36 -36.26 22.12
C ILE A 35 3.64 -35.95 20.79
N LEU A 36 3.31 -36.97 20.01
CA LEU A 36 2.56 -36.81 18.75
C LEU A 36 1.17 -36.22 18.99
N SER A 37 0.48 -36.63 20.06
CA SER A 37 -0.82 -36.04 20.42
C SER A 37 -0.71 -34.58 20.85
N GLN A 38 0.38 -34.19 21.52
CA GLN A 38 0.64 -32.79 21.90
C GLN A 38 0.98 -31.92 20.68
N ILE A 39 1.82 -32.43 19.76
CA ILE A 39 2.13 -31.75 18.49
C ILE A 39 0.86 -31.58 17.66
N GLY A 40 0.06 -32.64 17.53
CA GLY A 40 -1.22 -32.60 16.81
C GLY A 40 -2.20 -31.59 17.41
N THR A 41 -2.32 -31.56 18.74
CA THR A 41 -3.16 -30.57 19.44
C THR A 41 -2.66 -29.15 19.21
N GLY A 42 -1.35 -28.92 19.31
CA GLY A 42 -0.74 -27.62 19.01
C GLY A 42 -0.99 -27.16 17.57
N LEU A 43 -0.89 -28.08 16.59
CA LEU A 43 -1.18 -27.80 15.19
C LEU A 43 -2.65 -27.42 14.98
N VAL A 44 -3.58 -28.15 15.62
CA VAL A 44 -5.02 -27.85 15.56
C VAL A 44 -5.34 -26.49 16.17
N VAL A 45 -4.73 -26.15 17.31
CA VAL A 45 -4.89 -24.82 17.94
C VAL A 45 -4.35 -23.72 17.03
N LEU A 46 -3.19 -23.90 16.40
CA LEU A 46 -2.63 -22.94 15.44
C LEU A 46 -3.53 -22.77 14.21
N ILE A 47 -4.06 -23.86 13.66
CA ILE A 47 -4.98 -23.82 12.52
C ILE A 47 -6.28 -23.11 12.93
N LEU A 48 -6.86 -23.43 14.08
CA LEU A 48 -8.05 -22.75 14.60
C LEU A 48 -7.80 -21.26 14.83
N ALA A 49 -6.65 -20.90 15.42
CA ALA A 49 -6.26 -19.50 15.59
C ALA A 49 -6.14 -18.78 14.24
N ALA A 50 -5.50 -19.39 13.24
CA ALA A 50 -5.40 -18.84 11.90
C ALA A 50 -6.78 -18.66 11.23
N ILE A 51 -7.68 -19.63 11.37
CA ILE A 51 -9.06 -19.55 10.84
C ILE A 51 -9.83 -18.43 11.54
N LEU A 52 -9.76 -18.32 12.86
CA LEU A 52 -10.46 -17.27 13.62
C LEU A 52 -9.95 -15.88 13.25
N LEU A 53 -8.62 -15.71 13.16
CA LEU A 53 -8.00 -14.45 12.73
C LEU A 53 -8.40 -14.08 11.30
N ASN A 54 -8.44 -15.06 10.38
CA ASN A 54 -8.85 -14.82 9.00
C ASN A 54 -10.34 -14.50 8.88
N ASN A 55 -11.21 -15.21 9.62
CA ASN A 55 -12.65 -14.98 9.60
C ASN A 55 -13.02 -13.62 10.21
N HIS A 56 -12.36 -13.22 11.30
CA HIS A 56 -12.58 -11.91 11.90
C HIS A 56 -12.16 -10.79 10.96
N ARG A 57 -11.01 -10.92 10.30
CA ARG A 57 -10.55 -9.97 9.27
C ARG A 57 -11.55 -9.85 8.11
N GLN A 58 -12.06 -10.96 7.57
CA GLN A 58 -12.99 -10.90 6.43
C GLN A 58 -14.32 -10.21 6.77
N GLN A 59 -14.87 -10.46 7.97
CA GLN A 59 -16.11 -9.81 8.39
C GLN A 59 -15.92 -8.31 8.61
N THR A 60 -14.84 -7.90 9.29
CA THR A 60 -14.55 -6.47 9.51
C THR A 60 -14.31 -5.74 8.19
N HIS A 61 -13.53 -6.32 7.27
CA HIS A 61 -13.27 -5.72 5.95
C HIS A 61 -14.56 -5.47 5.13
N SER A 62 -15.54 -6.37 5.20
CA SER A 62 -16.80 -6.19 4.46
C SER A 62 -17.65 -5.03 5.00
N LEU A 63 -17.61 -4.82 6.32
CA LEU A 63 -18.33 -3.73 6.98
C LEU A 63 -17.67 -2.38 6.71
N THR A 64 -16.33 -2.31 6.83
CA THR A 64 -15.56 -1.09 6.57
C THR A 64 -15.69 -0.63 5.13
N ALA A 65 -15.65 -1.56 4.16
CA ALA A 65 -15.86 -1.25 2.76
C ALA A 65 -17.27 -0.70 2.49
N THR A 66 -18.28 -1.21 3.21
CA THR A 66 -19.67 -0.72 3.09
C THR A 66 -19.80 0.70 3.64
N GLN A 67 -19.23 0.98 4.81
CA GLN A 67 -19.22 2.30 5.43
C GLN A 67 -18.44 3.31 4.57
N LEU A 68 -17.28 2.92 4.03
CA LEU A 68 -16.51 3.75 3.11
C LEU A 68 -17.32 4.09 1.86
N GLY A 69 -18.05 3.12 1.30
CA GLY A 69 -18.98 3.35 0.20
C GLY A 69 -20.10 4.34 0.56
N GLN A 70 -20.67 4.25 1.77
CA GLN A 70 -21.67 5.20 2.25
C GLN A 70 -21.10 6.60 2.38
N ALA A 71 -19.90 6.76 2.96
CA ALA A 71 -19.24 8.06 3.05
C ALA A 71 -19.04 8.70 1.67
N ILE A 72 -18.55 7.92 0.69
CA ILE A 72 -18.35 8.41 -0.68
C ILE A 72 -19.68 8.86 -1.31
N LEU A 73 -20.77 8.12 -1.10
CA LEU A 73 -22.09 8.52 -1.57
C LEU A 73 -22.59 9.80 -0.89
N SER A 74 -22.39 9.94 0.42
CA SER A 74 -22.72 11.17 1.15
C SER A 74 -21.94 12.37 0.61
N MET A 75 -20.63 12.22 0.33
CA MET A 75 -19.82 13.27 -0.33
C MET A 75 -20.40 13.65 -1.70
N GLN A 76 -20.78 12.66 -2.52
CA GLN A 76 -21.34 12.90 -3.86
C GLN A 76 -22.71 13.59 -3.82
N ASN A 77 -23.51 13.31 -2.79
CA ASN A 77 -24.82 13.91 -2.60
C ASN A 77 -24.76 15.29 -1.92
N GLY A 78 -23.57 15.75 -1.52
CA GLY A 78 -23.38 17.01 -0.79
C GLY A 78 -23.74 16.93 0.70
N ASP A 79 -23.94 15.72 1.24
CA ASP A 79 -24.17 15.46 2.66
C ASP A 79 -22.81 15.38 3.39
N GLN A 80 -22.13 16.53 3.47
CA GLN A 80 -20.75 16.62 4.00
C GLN A 80 -20.67 16.24 5.48
N GLU A 81 -21.64 16.64 6.30
CA GLU A 81 -21.66 16.35 7.74
C GLU A 81 -21.70 14.84 8.00
N ASN A 82 -22.55 14.11 7.28
CA ASN A 82 -22.64 12.66 7.39
C ASN A 82 -21.39 11.96 6.82
N ALA A 83 -20.84 12.48 5.71
CA ALA A 83 -19.58 11.97 5.17
C ALA A 83 -18.44 12.13 6.19
N GLU A 84 -18.29 13.32 6.78
CA GLU A 84 -17.30 13.62 7.82
C GLU A 84 -17.44 12.66 8.99
N TYR A 85 -18.66 12.49 9.53
CA TYR A 85 -18.91 11.58 10.65
C TYR A 85 -18.50 10.14 10.35
N ILE A 86 -18.90 9.60 9.19
CA ILE A 86 -18.58 8.21 8.82
C ILE A 86 -17.07 8.05 8.59
N LEU A 87 -16.43 9.01 7.94
CA LEU A 87 -15.00 8.97 7.67
C LEU A 87 -14.19 9.07 8.97
N GLN A 88 -14.56 9.95 9.89
CA GLN A 88 -13.91 10.08 11.20
C GLN A 88 -13.98 8.76 11.97
N LEU A 89 -15.16 8.11 12.00
CA LEU A 89 -15.33 6.80 12.64
C LEU A 89 -14.39 5.75 12.02
N LEU A 90 -14.29 5.71 10.69
CA LEU A 90 -13.40 4.77 9.99
C LEU A 90 -11.92 5.04 10.27
N VAL A 91 -11.52 6.32 10.38
CA VAL A 91 -10.14 6.69 10.74
C VAL A 91 -9.85 6.26 12.18
N ASP A 92 -10.74 6.55 13.12
CA ASP A 92 -10.56 6.27 14.54
C ASP A 92 -10.53 4.77 14.85
N GLU A 93 -11.41 3.98 14.24
CA GLU A 93 -11.54 2.54 14.51
C GLU A 93 -10.63 1.69 13.63
N HIS A 94 -10.30 2.15 12.43
CA HIS A 94 -9.69 1.33 11.38
C HIS A 94 -8.54 1.99 10.63
N GLY A 95 -8.00 3.12 11.09
CA GLY A 95 -6.99 3.93 10.37
C GLY A 95 -5.71 3.20 9.93
N ASN A 96 -5.36 2.07 10.55
CA ASN A 96 -4.21 1.23 10.17
C ASN A 96 -4.54 0.13 9.12
N THR A 97 -5.79 0.08 8.64
CA THR A 97 -6.22 -0.86 7.60
C THR A 97 -6.26 -0.18 6.24
N PRO A 98 -6.23 -0.93 5.11
CA PRO A 98 -6.33 -0.31 3.79
C PRO A 98 -7.56 0.57 3.59
N ASP A 99 -8.73 0.17 4.13
CA ASP A 99 -9.95 0.96 4.03
C ASP A 99 -9.92 2.19 4.96
N GLY A 100 -9.34 2.06 6.15
CA GLY A 100 -9.14 3.18 7.06
C GLY A 100 -8.18 4.21 6.49
N LEU A 101 -7.08 3.79 5.83
CA LEU A 101 -6.18 4.71 5.13
C LEU A 101 -6.90 5.44 3.98
N ARG A 102 -7.75 4.75 3.22
CA ARG A 102 -8.59 5.42 2.21
C ARG A 102 -9.53 6.43 2.86
N ALA A 103 -10.12 6.10 4.01
CA ALA A 103 -10.94 7.03 4.78
C ALA A 103 -10.12 8.23 5.26
N THR A 104 -8.89 8.02 5.75
CA THR A 104 -7.94 9.08 6.14
C THR A 104 -7.70 10.06 5.01
N TYR A 105 -7.41 9.56 3.80
CA TYR A 105 -7.28 10.42 2.63
C TYR A 105 -8.56 11.20 2.32
N LEU A 106 -9.72 10.52 2.29
CA LEU A 106 -10.98 11.16 1.94
C LEU A 106 -11.39 12.22 2.96
N LEU A 107 -11.11 11.99 4.25
CA LEU A 107 -11.35 12.96 5.31
C LEU A 107 -10.41 14.17 5.16
N GLY A 108 -9.12 13.93 4.90
CA GLY A 108 -8.17 15.01 4.64
C GLY A 108 -8.56 15.85 3.40
N LYS A 109 -9.03 15.20 2.34
CA LYS A 109 -9.58 15.86 1.16
C LYS A 109 -10.84 16.68 1.50
N LEU A 110 -11.75 16.12 2.28
CA LEU A 110 -12.97 16.81 2.70
C LEU A 110 -12.64 18.10 3.49
N PHE A 111 -11.76 18.00 4.48
CA PHE A 111 -11.31 19.16 5.25
C PHE A 111 -10.58 20.20 4.38
N TYR A 112 -9.79 19.77 3.40
CA TYR A 112 -9.21 20.70 2.43
C TYR A 112 -10.30 21.45 1.65
N GLU A 113 -11.31 20.74 1.14
CA GLU A 113 -12.43 21.32 0.38
C GLU A 113 -13.31 22.26 1.23
N GLU A 114 -13.38 22.01 2.54
CA GLU A 114 -14.08 22.86 3.51
C GLU A 114 -13.26 24.07 3.99
N GLY A 115 -12.01 24.21 3.53
CA GLY A 115 -11.12 25.30 3.97
C GLY A 115 -10.62 25.14 5.40
N LYS A 116 -10.48 23.90 5.88
CA LYS A 116 -9.89 23.52 7.18
C LYS A 116 -8.47 22.92 6.98
N PRO A 117 -7.46 23.72 6.57
CA PRO A 117 -6.13 23.20 6.25
C PRO A 117 -5.40 22.56 7.44
N ASP A 118 -5.65 23.06 8.66
CA ASP A 118 -5.01 22.56 9.89
C ASP A 118 -5.48 21.13 10.24
N ASP A 119 -6.73 20.79 9.90
CA ASP A 119 -7.28 19.44 10.07
C ASP A 119 -6.91 18.53 8.89
N ALA A 120 -6.81 19.09 7.68
CA ALA A 120 -6.51 18.35 6.46
C ALA A 120 -5.06 17.85 6.39
N LEU A 121 -4.08 18.72 6.66
CA LEU A 121 -2.67 18.41 6.48
C LEU A 121 -2.19 17.17 7.26
N PRO A 122 -2.52 16.96 8.55
CA PRO A 122 -2.06 15.77 9.27
C PRO A 122 -2.64 14.47 8.69
N LEU A 123 -3.89 14.48 8.23
CA LEU A 123 -4.51 13.31 7.59
C LEU A 123 -3.86 13.01 6.23
N LEU A 124 -3.59 14.03 5.43
CA LEU A 124 -2.91 13.89 4.15
C LEU A 124 -1.49 13.34 4.33
N ARG A 125 -0.74 13.83 5.34
CA ARG A 125 0.59 13.28 5.70
C ARG A 125 0.52 11.82 6.15
N THR A 126 -0.44 11.49 7.01
CA THR A 126 -0.67 10.11 7.44
C THR A 126 -0.91 9.19 6.24
N TYR A 127 -1.68 9.67 5.24
CA TYR A 127 -1.91 8.91 4.03
C TYR A 127 -0.66 8.82 3.12
N LEU A 128 0.14 9.88 3.00
CA LEU A 128 1.41 9.84 2.26
C LEU A 128 2.39 8.82 2.84
N ASP A 129 2.42 8.67 4.16
CA ASP A 129 3.35 7.76 4.85
C ASP A 129 2.95 6.27 4.72
N SER A 130 1.66 5.97 4.61
CA SER A 130 1.13 4.61 4.76
C SER A 130 0.19 4.13 3.64
N GLY A 131 -0.28 5.03 2.78
CA GLY A 131 -1.19 4.74 1.69
C GLY A 131 -0.53 3.94 0.56
N ASP A 132 -1.34 3.21 -0.20
CA ASP A 132 -0.87 2.33 -1.28
C ASP A 132 -1.49 2.65 -2.66
N ASN A 133 -2.55 3.45 -2.71
CA ASN A 133 -3.18 3.83 -3.96
C ASN A 133 -2.46 5.03 -4.58
N GLU A 134 -1.75 4.77 -5.67
CA GLU A 134 -0.90 5.75 -6.35
C GLU A 134 -1.65 7.04 -6.78
N ILE A 135 -2.88 6.90 -7.28
CA ILE A 135 -3.69 8.07 -7.69
C ILE A 135 -4.02 8.95 -6.48
N MET A 136 -4.40 8.32 -5.37
CA MET A 136 -4.71 9.02 -4.12
C MET A 136 -3.43 9.62 -3.50
N LEU A 137 -2.28 8.93 -3.59
CA LEU A 137 -0.99 9.43 -3.11
C LEU A 137 -0.57 10.69 -3.90
N CYS A 138 -0.66 10.65 -5.22
CA CYS A 138 -0.41 11.80 -6.08
C CYS A 138 -1.30 12.99 -5.69
N ASN A 139 -2.61 12.77 -5.56
CA ASN A 139 -3.53 13.83 -5.16
C ASN A 139 -3.26 14.33 -3.72
N ALA A 140 -2.92 13.44 -2.77
CA ALA A 140 -2.62 13.81 -1.40
C ALA A 140 -1.39 14.72 -1.31
N ALA A 141 -0.35 14.41 -2.09
CA ALA A 141 0.86 15.22 -2.18
C ALA A 141 0.55 16.62 -2.72
N VAL A 142 -0.25 16.72 -3.77
CA VAL A 142 -0.69 18.01 -4.33
C VAL A 142 -1.48 18.83 -3.30
N LEU A 143 -2.46 18.22 -2.63
CA LEU A 143 -3.27 18.91 -1.62
C LEU A 143 -2.41 19.38 -0.43
N ALA A 144 -1.51 18.53 0.07
CA ALA A 144 -0.60 18.89 1.16
C ALA A 144 0.35 20.01 0.75
N ALA A 145 0.90 19.96 -0.46
CA ALA A 145 1.75 21.02 -0.99
C ALA A 145 1.00 22.35 -1.11
N HIS A 146 -0.25 22.35 -1.60
CA HIS A 146 -1.07 23.57 -1.65
C HIS A 146 -1.29 24.18 -0.27
N ILE A 147 -1.55 23.36 0.76
CA ILE A 147 -1.68 23.84 2.14
C ILE A 147 -0.37 24.49 2.60
N LEU A 148 0.76 23.84 2.36
CA LEU A 148 2.08 24.33 2.78
C LEU A 148 2.49 25.61 2.06
N VAL A 149 2.21 25.71 0.75
CA VAL A 149 2.39 26.96 -0.02
C VAL A 149 1.55 28.09 0.58
N ALA A 150 0.28 27.84 0.90
CA ALA A 150 -0.57 28.84 1.52
C ALA A 150 -0.08 29.26 2.92
N GLN A 151 0.63 28.38 3.62
CA GLN A 151 1.31 28.67 4.88
C GLN A 151 2.69 29.35 4.71
N GLY A 152 3.17 29.50 3.48
CA GLY A 152 4.48 30.08 3.15
C GLY A 152 5.65 29.10 3.28
N ASP A 153 5.39 27.82 3.54
CA ASP A 153 6.41 26.79 3.68
C ASP A 153 6.70 26.11 2.32
N LEU A 154 7.35 26.86 1.44
CA LEU A 154 7.72 26.40 0.09
C LEU A 154 8.69 25.22 0.12
N THR A 155 9.53 25.14 1.16
CA THR A 155 10.51 24.05 1.32
C THR A 155 9.80 22.74 1.65
N ALA A 156 8.90 22.73 2.64
CA ALA A 156 8.15 21.51 2.94
C ALA A 156 7.22 21.11 1.78
N ALA A 157 6.65 22.09 1.06
CA ALA A 157 5.83 21.82 -0.11
C ALA A 157 6.61 21.11 -1.23
N SER A 158 7.81 21.61 -1.56
CA SER A 158 8.65 21.00 -2.60
C SER A 158 9.17 19.62 -2.16
N GLU A 159 9.55 19.44 -0.89
CA GLU A 159 9.98 18.16 -0.34
C GLU A 159 8.89 17.08 -0.44
N ILE A 160 7.63 17.41 -0.09
CA ILE A 160 6.51 16.47 -0.22
C ILE A 160 6.31 16.05 -1.68
N LEU A 161 6.35 17.00 -2.61
CA LEU A 161 6.15 16.71 -4.04
C LEU A 161 7.31 15.89 -4.61
N GLN A 162 8.55 16.18 -4.22
CA GLN A 162 9.74 15.43 -4.62
C GLN A 162 9.67 13.98 -4.12
N SER A 163 9.39 13.78 -2.83
CA SER A 163 9.26 12.44 -2.25
C SER A 163 8.15 11.65 -2.94
N ALA A 164 6.96 12.25 -3.09
CA ALA A 164 5.84 11.56 -3.72
C ALA A 164 6.14 11.17 -5.18
N ARG A 165 6.86 12.02 -5.92
CA ARG A 165 7.24 11.78 -7.32
C ARG A 165 8.12 10.54 -7.48
N GLU A 166 9.06 10.32 -6.56
CA GLU A 166 10.01 9.20 -6.64
C GLU A 166 9.31 7.83 -6.59
N ASP A 167 8.16 7.75 -5.90
CA ASP A 167 7.40 6.52 -5.68
C ASP A 167 6.37 6.23 -6.80
N MET A 168 6.15 7.16 -7.74
CA MET A 168 5.12 7.01 -8.78
C MET A 168 5.54 6.13 -9.96
N SER A 169 4.80 5.07 -10.20
CA SER A 169 5.00 4.19 -11.36
C SER A 169 4.32 4.73 -12.63
N ILE A 170 3.18 5.40 -12.50
CA ILE A 170 2.36 5.93 -13.58
C ILE A 170 2.97 7.26 -14.05
N ALA A 171 3.32 7.31 -15.33
CA ALA A 171 3.97 8.48 -15.92
C ALA A 171 3.11 9.75 -15.81
N ASP A 172 1.80 9.65 -16.01
CA ASP A 172 0.88 10.79 -15.90
C ASP A 172 0.87 11.41 -14.49
N ASN A 173 0.91 10.58 -13.44
CA ASN A 173 1.02 11.05 -12.05
C ASN A 173 2.35 11.76 -11.81
N ARG A 174 3.46 11.21 -12.31
CA ARG A 174 4.77 11.89 -12.23
C ARG A 174 4.75 13.25 -12.93
N TYR A 175 4.19 13.31 -14.13
CA TYR A 175 4.10 14.57 -14.89
C TYR A 175 3.30 15.62 -14.14
N ARG A 176 2.19 15.23 -13.50
CA ARG A 176 1.41 16.12 -12.65
C ARG A 176 2.22 16.63 -11.47
N LEU A 177 2.94 15.76 -10.76
CA LEU A 177 3.79 16.16 -9.64
C LEU A 177 4.97 17.03 -10.07
N ASP A 178 5.59 16.75 -11.23
CA ASP A 178 6.66 17.58 -11.80
C ASP A 178 6.18 19.00 -12.10
N LEU A 179 4.97 19.14 -12.66
CA LEU A 179 4.36 20.44 -12.92
C LEU A 179 4.04 21.21 -11.63
N GLU A 180 3.47 20.55 -10.63
CA GLU A 180 3.18 21.21 -9.34
C GLU A 180 4.47 21.57 -8.60
N LEU A 181 5.47 20.70 -8.60
CA LEU A 181 6.77 20.97 -7.99
C LEU A 181 7.43 22.20 -8.63
N ALA A 182 7.42 22.26 -9.97
CA ALA A 182 8.00 23.40 -10.67
C ALA A 182 7.25 24.71 -10.35
N ARG A 183 5.93 24.69 -10.19
CA ARG A 183 5.15 25.87 -9.76
C ARG A 183 5.56 26.36 -8.38
N VAL A 184 5.71 25.45 -7.42
CA VAL A 184 6.19 25.79 -6.07
C VAL A 184 7.59 26.40 -6.14
N LEU A 185 8.48 25.84 -6.96
CA LEU A 185 9.85 26.34 -7.13
C LEU A 185 9.92 27.69 -7.86
N GLU A 186 8.93 28.03 -8.71
CA GLU A 186 8.85 29.35 -9.35
C GLU A 186 8.51 30.49 -8.37
N GLU A 187 7.94 30.18 -7.20
CA GLU A 187 7.59 31.20 -6.20
C GLU A 187 8.82 31.86 -5.55
N SER A 188 10.00 31.24 -5.67
CA SER A 188 11.26 31.82 -5.20
C SER A 188 12.28 31.99 -6.33
N PRO A 189 12.89 33.19 -6.49
CA PRO A 189 13.94 33.42 -7.48
C PRO A 189 15.17 32.51 -7.32
N THR A 190 15.42 32.01 -6.10
CA THR A 190 16.58 31.15 -5.83
C THR A 190 16.41 29.73 -6.37
N THR A 191 15.17 29.28 -6.59
CA THR A 191 14.82 27.93 -7.04
C THR A 191 14.40 27.89 -8.52
N MET A 192 14.51 29.00 -9.23
CA MET A 192 14.06 29.12 -10.63
C MET A 192 14.79 28.16 -11.58
N GLU A 193 16.11 27.99 -11.42
CA GLU A 193 16.88 27.02 -12.19
C GLU A 193 16.48 25.57 -11.88
N GLU A 194 16.03 25.29 -10.66
CA GLU A 194 15.52 23.97 -10.28
C GLU A 194 14.14 23.73 -10.92
N ALA A 195 13.24 24.71 -10.87
CA ALA A 195 11.94 24.64 -11.55
C ALA A 195 12.11 24.29 -13.03
N ARG A 196 13.06 24.96 -13.70
CA ARG A 196 13.41 24.71 -15.09
C ARG A 196 13.91 23.28 -15.33
N ARG A 197 14.80 22.78 -14.48
CA ARG A 197 15.31 21.41 -14.57
C ARG A 197 14.22 20.36 -14.40
N VAL A 198 13.23 20.62 -13.54
CA VAL A 198 12.10 19.71 -13.31
C VAL A 198 11.24 19.57 -14.58
N VAL A 199 10.97 20.67 -15.29
CA VAL A 199 10.09 20.64 -16.48
C VAL A 199 10.80 20.38 -17.80
N ASP A 200 12.12 20.50 -17.89
CA ASP A 200 12.89 20.27 -19.14
C ASP A 200 12.62 18.90 -19.79
N PRO A 201 12.54 17.77 -19.05
CA PRO A 201 12.15 16.48 -19.63
C PRO A 201 10.72 16.47 -20.19
N LEU A 202 9.82 17.28 -19.63
CA LEU A 202 8.43 17.37 -20.07
C LEU A 202 8.31 18.16 -21.39
N VAL A 203 9.11 19.21 -21.55
CA VAL A 203 9.19 20.02 -22.78
C VAL A 203 9.73 19.19 -23.94
N ASN A 204 10.81 18.44 -23.69
CA ASN A 204 11.55 17.72 -24.74
C ASN A 204 11.06 16.27 -24.97
N GLY A 205 10.14 15.77 -24.14
CA GLY A 205 9.67 14.39 -24.18
C GLY A 205 8.71 14.12 -25.34
N ARG A 206 9.01 13.08 -26.15
CA ARG A 206 8.18 12.71 -27.31
C ARG A 206 6.78 12.24 -26.93
N ASP A 207 6.69 11.43 -25.87
CA ASP A 207 5.45 10.78 -25.42
C ASP A 207 4.69 11.59 -24.34
N VAL A 208 5.16 12.81 -24.04
CA VAL A 208 4.52 13.69 -23.07
C VAL A 208 3.23 14.26 -23.69
N PRO A 209 2.06 14.16 -23.02
CA PRO A 209 0.81 14.72 -23.53
C PRO A 209 0.93 16.21 -23.85
N VAL A 210 0.29 16.66 -24.93
CA VAL A 210 0.38 18.06 -25.40
C VAL A 210 -0.01 19.06 -24.32
N VAL A 211 -1.03 18.76 -23.51
CA VAL A 211 -1.48 19.63 -22.42
C VAL A 211 -0.40 19.81 -21.36
N ILE A 212 0.24 18.72 -20.94
CA ILE A 212 1.35 18.72 -19.98
C ILE A 212 2.55 19.49 -20.55
N ARG A 213 2.90 19.22 -21.82
CA ARG A 213 4.02 19.89 -22.50
C ARG A 213 3.82 21.40 -22.55
N ARG A 214 2.62 21.86 -22.90
CA ARG A 214 2.31 23.30 -22.94
C ARG A 214 2.49 23.96 -21.58
N GLN A 215 2.00 23.32 -20.51
CA GLN A 215 2.18 23.83 -19.15
C GLN A 215 3.66 23.87 -18.73
N ALA A 216 4.43 22.84 -19.12
CA ALA A 216 5.87 22.81 -18.91
C ALA A 216 6.59 23.93 -19.68
N GLU A 217 6.21 24.20 -20.94
CA GLU A 217 6.77 25.28 -21.76
C GLU A 217 6.47 26.67 -21.16
N GLU A 218 5.28 26.88 -20.59
CA GLU A 218 4.90 28.13 -19.91
C GLU A 218 5.77 28.39 -18.67
N ILE A 219 6.05 27.35 -17.88
CA ILE A 219 6.96 27.41 -16.72
C ILE A 219 8.40 27.66 -17.21
N TYR A 220 8.85 26.88 -18.18
CA TYR A 220 10.19 27.00 -18.75
C TYR A 220 10.45 28.40 -19.30
N GLY A 221 9.49 29.01 -20.00
CA GLY A 221 9.61 30.38 -20.52
C GLY A 221 9.74 31.44 -19.43
N ARG A 222 8.97 31.32 -18.33
CA ARG A 222 9.05 32.25 -17.19
C ARG A 222 10.37 32.13 -16.43
N SER A 223 10.98 30.95 -16.42
CA SER A 223 12.30 30.75 -15.80
C SER A 223 13.47 31.45 -16.51
N LEU A 224 13.25 31.95 -17.74
CA LEU A 224 14.27 32.62 -18.56
C LEU A 224 14.22 34.16 -18.48
N SER A 225 13.16 34.73 -17.91
CA SER A 225 12.94 36.19 -17.81
C SER A 225 13.41 36.75 -16.48
#